data_AF-A0A364NNR3-F1
#
_entry.id   AF-A0A364NNR3-F1
#
_cell.length_a   1.000
_cell.length_b   1.000
_cell.length_c   1.000
_cell.angle_alpha   90.00
_cell.angle_beta   90.00
_cell.angle_gamma   90.00
#
_symmetry.space_group_name_H-M   'P 1'
#
loop_
_entity.id
_entity.type
_entity.pdbx_description
1 polymer ?
#
loop_
_entity_poly.entity_id
_entity_poly.type
_entity_poly.pdbx_seq_one_letter_code
_entity_poly.pdbx_strand_id
1 'polypeptide(L)'
;MTLDELTRHALYPFQDFRENDASFLLLELYWTFIAEEALTPWPDLQLEPLQAADQDRDDWGSPNMLHFWAPALRRSVRVLLLENVGNFPPCRERQEKFNCFPSITLDFERQGITGPFDEVDQLLFRADVSSVSMEAVLWGIRYFIGEEASIESMEDAWDRYLIESGNGPSRAMRDEWYQKYLEEDDDDEEE
;
A
#
# COMPACT_ATOMS: atom_id res chain seq x y z
N MET A 1 22.55 0.53 0.00
CA MET A 1 21.53 0.59 1.05
C MET A 1 20.55 -0.53 0.79
N THR A 2 20.10 -1.27 1.79
CA THR A 2 19.08 -2.33 1.68
C THR A 2 17.84 -1.97 2.50
N LEU A 3 16.74 -2.69 2.30
CA LEU A 3 15.52 -2.53 3.10
C LEU A 3 15.78 -2.78 4.60
N ASP A 4 16.63 -3.77 4.91
CA ASP A 4 17.08 -4.09 6.27
C ASP A 4 17.94 -2.96 6.89
N GLU A 5 18.74 -2.26 6.08
CA GLU A 5 19.49 -1.09 6.53
C GLU A 5 18.57 0.12 6.78
N LEU A 6 17.53 0.31 5.95
CA LEU A 6 16.55 1.40 6.10
C LEU A 6 15.70 1.24 7.37
N THR A 7 15.20 0.03 7.63
CA THR A 7 14.37 -0.26 8.82
C THR A 7 15.14 -0.15 10.14
N ARG A 8 16.48 -0.18 10.10
CA ARG A 8 17.36 0.07 11.25
C ARG A 8 17.90 1.50 11.32
N HIS A 9 17.59 2.34 10.34
CA HIS A 9 18.08 3.71 10.30
C HIS A 9 17.49 4.54 11.45
N ALA A 10 18.27 5.47 11.99
CA ALA A 10 17.84 6.29 13.14
C ALA A 10 16.62 7.19 12.85
N LEU A 11 16.36 7.46 11.57
CA LEU A 11 15.19 8.23 11.12
C LEU A 11 13.96 7.36 10.91
N TYR A 12 14.06 6.03 10.88
CA TYR A 12 12.89 5.15 10.77
C TYR A 12 12.01 5.33 12.01
N PRO A 13 10.67 5.50 11.88
CA PRO A 13 9.82 5.25 10.71
C PRO A 13 9.55 6.48 9.81
N PHE A 14 10.51 7.39 9.65
CA PHE A 14 10.47 8.56 8.76
C PHE A 14 9.33 9.55 9.06
N GLN A 15 8.95 9.70 10.33
CA GLN A 15 7.79 10.51 10.73
C GLN A 15 7.86 12.00 10.35
N ASP A 16 9.06 12.56 10.21
CA ASP A 16 9.30 13.98 9.97
C ASP A 16 9.54 14.27 8.48
N PHE A 17 9.17 13.34 7.58
CA PHE A 17 9.40 13.45 6.13
C PHE A 17 8.82 14.74 5.50
N ARG A 18 7.77 15.34 6.10
CA ARG A 18 7.20 16.61 5.63
C ARG A 18 8.15 17.80 5.81
N GLU A 19 9.00 17.76 6.82
CA GLU A 19 9.90 18.86 7.19
C GLU A 19 11.39 18.51 7.02
N ASN A 20 11.70 17.22 6.82
CA ASN A 20 13.05 16.68 6.75
C ASN A 20 13.30 15.96 5.42
N ASP A 21 14.05 16.60 4.53
CA ASP A 21 14.40 16.07 3.22
C ASP A 21 15.15 14.72 3.29
N ALA A 22 15.94 14.49 4.35
CA ALA A 22 16.64 13.21 4.52
C ALA A 22 15.65 12.08 4.88
N SER A 23 14.70 12.34 5.78
CA SER A 23 13.63 11.38 6.09
C SER A 23 12.77 11.08 4.87
N PHE A 24 12.45 12.10 4.07
CA PHE A 24 11.71 11.92 2.83
C PHE A 24 12.46 11.07 1.80
N LEU A 25 13.74 11.35 1.58
CA LEU A 25 14.56 10.55 0.66
C LEU A 25 14.66 9.08 1.10
N LEU A 26 14.82 8.82 2.41
CA LEU A 26 14.85 7.45 2.92
C LEU A 26 13.50 6.74 2.78
N LEU A 27 12.39 7.48 2.92
CA LEU A 27 11.05 6.96 2.70
C LEU A 27 10.79 6.64 1.21
N GLU A 28 11.25 7.48 0.28
CA GLU A 28 11.22 7.19 -1.16
C GLU A 28 12.03 5.91 -1.49
N LEU A 29 13.26 5.81 -0.95
CA LEU A 29 14.10 4.63 -1.11
C LEU A 29 13.47 3.37 -0.50
N TYR A 30 12.77 3.49 0.62
CA TYR A 30 12.08 2.38 1.27
C TYR A 30 11.06 1.74 0.33
N TRP A 31 10.18 2.54 -0.27
CA TRP A 31 9.17 2.03 -1.19
C TRP A 31 9.77 1.54 -2.51
N THR A 32 10.82 2.21 -2.99
CA THR A 32 11.57 1.77 -4.17
C THR A 32 12.18 0.39 -3.96
N PHE A 33 12.84 0.14 -2.83
CA PHE A 33 13.44 -1.17 -2.56
C PHE A 33 12.41 -2.27 -2.39
N ILE A 34 11.22 -1.99 -1.85
CA ILE A 34 10.14 -2.97 -1.78
C ILE A 34 9.69 -3.39 -3.18
N ALA A 35 9.55 -2.43 -4.10
CA ALA A 35 9.18 -2.74 -5.48
C ALA A 35 10.27 -3.54 -6.21
N GLU A 36 11.54 -3.18 -6.02
CA GLU A 36 12.69 -3.92 -6.56
C GLU A 36 12.76 -5.34 -6.00
N GLU A 37 12.54 -5.53 -4.70
CA GLU A 37 12.53 -6.83 -4.06
C GLU A 37 11.37 -7.71 -4.55
N ALA A 38 10.18 -7.11 -4.69
CA ALA A 38 9.01 -7.81 -5.23
C ALA A 38 9.27 -8.35 -6.65
N LEU A 39 9.99 -7.57 -7.48
CA LEU A 39 10.21 -7.83 -8.90
C LEU A 39 11.58 -8.44 -9.23
N THR A 40 12.42 -8.70 -8.24
CA THR A 40 13.72 -9.38 -8.41
C THR A 40 13.65 -10.67 -9.24
N PRO A 41 12.60 -11.51 -9.15
CA PRO A 41 12.49 -12.69 -10.02
C PRO A 41 12.27 -12.40 -11.52
N TRP A 42 11.95 -11.17 -11.90
CA TRP A 42 11.63 -10.74 -13.27
C TRP A 42 12.54 -9.58 -13.73
N PRO A 43 13.85 -9.81 -13.91
CA PRO A 43 14.82 -8.76 -14.21
C PRO A 43 14.64 -8.09 -15.59
N ASP A 44 13.89 -8.72 -16.49
CA ASP A 44 13.65 -8.20 -17.84
C ASP A 44 12.42 -7.27 -17.92
N LEU A 45 11.67 -7.08 -16.82
CA LEU A 45 10.55 -6.15 -16.77
C LEU A 45 11.04 -4.71 -16.90
N GLN A 46 10.50 -4.02 -17.91
CA GLN A 46 10.69 -2.58 -18.05
C GLN A 46 9.64 -1.85 -17.22
N LEU A 47 10.12 -1.03 -16.28
CA LEU A 47 9.30 -0.19 -15.43
C LEU A 47 9.62 1.27 -15.73
N GLU A 48 8.58 2.08 -15.83
CA GLU A 48 8.71 3.52 -16.04
C GLU A 48 8.01 4.27 -14.91
N PRO A 49 8.62 5.32 -14.34
CA PRO A 49 7.94 6.15 -13.35
C PRO A 49 6.80 6.93 -14.01
N LEU A 50 5.64 6.99 -13.35
CA LEU A 50 4.51 7.82 -13.78
C LEU A 50 4.46 9.16 -13.04
N GLN A 51 4.65 9.12 -11.73
CA GLN A 51 4.72 10.31 -10.89
C GLN A 51 5.85 10.14 -9.88
N ALA A 52 6.63 11.20 -9.68
CA ALA A 52 7.67 11.22 -8.66
C ALA A 52 7.05 11.11 -7.26
N ALA A 53 7.85 10.67 -6.29
CA ALA A 53 7.44 10.80 -4.91
C ALA A 53 7.23 12.29 -4.57
N ASP A 54 6.23 12.58 -3.75
CA ASP A 54 5.99 13.93 -3.25
C ASP A 54 5.70 13.92 -1.75
N GLN A 55 6.02 15.03 -1.08
CA GLN A 55 5.73 15.23 0.35
C GLN A 55 4.28 15.67 0.58
N ASP A 56 3.51 15.95 -0.47
CA ASP A 56 2.21 16.63 -0.40
C ASP A 56 2.21 17.86 0.53
N ARG A 57 3.04 18.85 0.21
CA ARG A 57 3.33 20.04 1.06
C ARG A 57 2.13 20.94 1.36
N ASP A 58 0.99 20.70 0.70
CA ASP A 58 -0.23 21.46 0.91
C ASP A 58 -1.10 20.90 2.06
N ASP A 59 -0.70 19.79 2.72
CA ASP A 59 -1.26 19.23 3.98
C ASP A 59 -2.71 18.67 3.92
N TRP A 60 -3.20 18.22 2.75
CA TRP A 60 -4.58 17.69 2.63
C TRP A 60 -4.70 16.26 2.07
N GLY A 61 -3.62 15.60 1.65
CA GLY A 61 -3.66 14.32 0.96
C GLY A 61 -2.81 13.21 1.60
N SER A 62 -2.84 12.04 0.94
CA SER A 62 -1.92 10.93 1.23
C SER A 62 -0.73 11.07 0.26
N PRO A 63 0.49 11.38 0.74
CA PRO A 63 1.65 11.60 -0.12
C PRO A 63 1.90 10.45 -1.10
N ASN A 64 2.25 10.76 -2.35
CA ASN A 64 2.61 9.73 -3.33
C ASN A 64 4.03 9.26 -3.06
N MET A 65 4.24 7.98 -2.76
CA MET A 65 5.57 7.45 -2.44
C MET A 65 6.19 6.64 -3.57
N LEU A 66 5.35 5.98 -4.35
CA LEU A 66 5.76 5.14 -5.46
C LEU A 66 4.67 5.18 -6.51
N HIS A 67 5.02 5.47 -7.76
CA HIS A 67 4.08 5.41 -8.86
C HIS A 67 4.81 5.06 -10.15
N PHE A 68 4.63 3.83 -10.61
CA PHE A 68 5.26 3.33 -11.83
C PHE A 68 4.28 2.52 -12.66
N TRP A 69 4.64 2.27 -13.92
CA TRP A 69 3.92 1.37 -14.79
C TRP A 69 4.85 0.45 -15.56
N ALA A 70 4.32 -0.71 -15.96
CA ALA A 70 4.97 -1.71 -16.78
C ALA A 70 4.33 -1.67 -18.19
N PRO A 71 4.97 -1.03 -19.19
CA PRO A 71 4.36 -0.78 -20.50
C PRO A 71 3.92 -2.05 -21.23
N ALA A 72 4.75 -3.10 -21.16
CA ALA A 72 4.49 -4.39 -21.79
C ALA A 72 3.21 -5.07 -21.25
N LEU A 73 2.87 -4.81 -19.98
CA LEU A 73 1.73 -5.41 -19.30
C LEU A 73 0.50 -4.51 -19.32
N ARG A 74 0.66 -3.22 -19.66
CA ARG A 74 -0.38 -2.19 -19.49
C ARG A 74 -0.93 -2.18 -18.07
N ARG A 75 -0.04 -2.12 -17.08
CA ARG A 75 -0.36 -2.13 -15.65
C ARG A 75 0.45 -1.10 -14.89
N SER A 76 -0.13 -0.55 -13.84
CA SER A 76 0.51 0.43 -12.96
C SER A 76 0.33 0.07 -11.50
N VAL A 77 1.28 0.51 -10.68
CA VAL A 77 1.20 0.41 -9.22
C VAL A 77 1.45 1.78 -8.63
N ARG A 78 0.63 2.13 -7.64
CA ARG A 78 0.76 3.34 -6.86
C ARG A 78 0.71 3.03 -5.36
N VAL A 79 1.58 3.66 -4.59
CA VAL A 79 1.57 3.60 -3.13
C VAL A 79 1.38 5.02 -2.59
N LEU A 80 0.32 5.20 -1.83
CA LEU A 80 0.04 6.40 -1.05
C LEU A 80 0.40 6.16 0.42
N LEU A 81 1.10 7.11 1.02
CA LEU A 81 1.51 7.02 2.41
C LEU A 81 0.31 7.22 3.35
N LEU A 82 0.10 6.26 4.24
CA LEU A 82 -0.60 6.47 5.49
C LEU A 82 0.43 6.91 6.54
N GLU A 83 0.32 8.17 6.98
CA GLU A 83 1.36 8.80 7.81
C GLU A 83 1.53 8.15 9.19
N ASN A 84 2.79 8.10 9.62
CA ASN A 84 3.17 7.59 10.93
C ASN A 84 2.93 8.68 11.98
N VAL A 85 1.98 8.46 12.89
CA VAL A 85 1.63 9.42 13.94
C VAL A 85 2.38 9.10 15.23
N GLY A 86 3.10 10.09 15.76
CA GLY A 86 3.74 10.01 17.07
C GLY A 86 4.85 8.95 17.18
N ASN A 87 5.70 8.82 16.17
CA ASN A 87 6.77 7.81 16.01
C ASN A 87 6.31 6.37 15.71
N PHE A 88 5.04 6.12 15.42
CA PHE A 88 4.58 4.75 15.19
C PHE A 88 3.80 4.65 13.88
N PRO A 89 4.02 3.58 13.10
CA PRO A 89 3.07 3.23 12.07
C PRO A 89 1.69 2.99 12.68
N PRO A 90 0.60 3.38 11.99
CA PRO A 90 -0.77 3.05 12.38
C PRO A 90 -0.96 1.56 12.70
N CYS A 91 -0.44 0.66 11.88
CA CYS A 91 -0.37 -0.76 12.21
C CYS A 91 0.82 -1.07 13.12
N ARG A 92 0.54 -1.33 14.40
CA ARG A 92 1.57 -1.63 15.43
C ARG A 92 1.63 -3.10 15.80
N GLU A 93 0.47 -3.71 15.95
CA GLU A 93 0.32 -5.08 16.43
C GLU A 93 -0.45 -5.89 15.39
N ARG A 94 0.23 -6.83 14.71
CA ARG A 94 -0.38 -7.69 13.68
C ARG A 94 -1.62 -8.44 14.19
N GLN A 95 -1.66 -8.73 15.49
CA GLN A 95 -2.80 -9.38 16.14
C GLN A 95 -4.06 -8.50 16.12
N GLU A 96 -3.91 -7.18 16.12
CA GLU A 96 -5.00 -6.21 16.04
C GLU A 96 -5.39 -5.94 14.58
N LYS A 97 -5.86 -6.99 13.89
CA LYS A 97 -6.15 -6.98 12.45
C LYS A 97 -6.94 -5.75 11.99
N PHE A 98 -8.02 -5.39 12.71
CA PHE A 98 -8.85 -4.23 12.36
C PHE A 98 -8.10 -2.89 12.49
N ASN A 99 -7.17 -2.76 13.44
CA ASN A 99 -6.32 -1.57 13.57
C ASN A 99 -5.29 -1.48 12.44
N CYS A 100 -4.85 -2.63 11.92
CA CYS A 100 -3.91 -2.69 10.80
C CYS A 100 -4.58 -2.50 9.43
N PHE A 101 -5.89 -2.75 9.30
CA PHE A 101 -6.62 -2.70 8.03
C PHE A 101 -6.42 -1.41 7.21
N PRO A 102 -6.44 -0.20 7.80
CA PRO A 102 -6.17 1.05 7.04
C PRO A 102 -4.79 1.10 6.38
N SER A 103 -3.83 0.33 6.90
CA SER A 103 -2.43 0.33 6.46
C SER A 103 -2.17 -0.64 5.30
N ILE A 104 -3.18 -1.42 4.90
CA ILE A 104 -3.10 -2.40 3.81
C ILE A 104 -4.29 -2.28 2.87
N THR A 105 -4.85 -1.08 2.73
CA THR A 105 -5.97 -0.91 1.80
C THR A 105 -5.46 -1.08 0.38
N LEU A 106 -6.16 -1.90 -0.40
CA LEU A 106 -5.85 -2.24 -1.77
C LEU A 106 -7.06 -1.94 -2.64
N ASP A 107 -6.90 -1.00 -3.55
CA ASP A 107 -7.92 -0.57 -4.49
C ASP A 107 -7.49 -0.87 -5.93
N PHE A 108 -8.48 -1.11 -6.79
CA PHE A 108 -8.30 -1.34 -8.22
C PHE A 108 -8.86 -0.16 -8.99
N GLU A 109 -8.01 0.51 -9.76
CA GLU A 109 -8.36 1.71 -10.50
C GLU A 109 -8.00 1.58 -11.98
N ARG A 110 -8.50 2.51 -12.78
CA ARG A 110 -8.09 2.71 -14.17
C ARG A 110 -7.31 4.01 -14.25
N GLN A 111 -6.06 3.94 -14.69
CA GLN A 111 -5.16 5.09 -14.75
C GLN A 111 -4.87 5.47 -16.20
N GLY A 112 -5.09 6.74 -16.55
CA GLY A 112 -4.70 7.27 -17.86
C GLY A 112 -3.19 7.45 -17.98
N ILE A 113 -2.60 6.99 -19.07
CA ILE A 113 -1.15 7.14 -19.35
C ILE A 113 -0.90 8.38 -20.22
N THR A 114 -1.50 8.42 -21.41
CA THR A 114 -1.39 9.56 -22.33
C THR A 114 -2.67 10.41 -22.43
N GLY A 115 -3.74 10.00 -21.72
CA GLY A 115 -5.04 10.66 -21.69
C GLY A 115 -6.16 9.72 -21.22
N PRO A 116 -7.43 10.19 -21.19
CA PRO A 116 -8.56 9.43 -20.63
C PRO A 116 -9.00 8.23 -21.49
N PHE A 117 -8.43 8.07 -22.69
CA PHE A 117 -8.73 6.94 -23.59
C PHE A 117 -7.62 5.90 -23.64
N ASP A 118 -6.49 6.15 -22.96
CA ASP A 118 -5.34 5.26 -22.88
C ASP A 118 -5.12 4.86 -21.42
N GLU A 119 -6.09 4.10 -20.91
CA GLU A 119 -6.10 3.65 -19.52
C GLU A 119 -5.45 2.27 -19.37
N VAL A 120 -4.82 2.09 -18.22
CA VAL A 120 -4.22 0.84 -17.76
C VAL A 120 -4.86 0.41 -16.44
N ASP A 121 -4.74 -0.86 -16.11
CA ASP A 121 -5.12 -1.35 -14.78
C ASP A 121 -4.13 -0.81 -13.74
N GLN A 122 -4.63 -0.26 -12.65
CA GLN A 122 -3.83 0.26 -11.55
C GLN A 122 -4.14 -0.49 -10.26
N LEU A 123 -3.07 -0.88 -9.58
CA LEU A 123 -3.10 -1.32 -8.20
C LEU A 123 -2.74 -0.13 -7.30
N LEU A 124 -3.66 0.31 -6.46
CA LEU A 124 -3.45 1.42 -5.52
C LEU A 124 -3.37 0.87 -4.09
N PHE A 125 -2.24 1.12 -3.43
CA PHE A 125 -2.09 0.87 -2.01
C PHE A 125 -2.20 2.14 -1.20
N ARG A 126 -2.90 2.06 -0.07
CA ARG A 126 -2.70 2.97 1.04
C ARG A 126 -1.95 2.23 2.14
N ALA A 127 -0.73 2.66 2.41
CA ALA A 127 0.22 1.90 3.20
C ALA A 127 1.06 2.77 4.14
N ASP A 128 1.30 2.26 5.35
CA ASP A 128 2.31 2.82 6.26
C ASP A 128 3.65 2.07 6.12
N VAL A 129 4.62 2.33 7.00
CA VAL A 129 5.91 1.61 6.95
C VAL A 129 5.97 0.37 7.86
N SER A 130 4.85 -0.09 8.41
CA SER A 130 4.83 -1.32 9.21
C SER A 130 5.23 -2.54 8.38
N SER A 131 5.67 -3.61 9.06
CA SER A 131 5.98 -4.88 8.40
C SER A 131 4.77 -5.50 7.69
N VAL A 132 3.57 -5.23 8.19
CA VAL A 132 2.30 -5.69 7.61
C VAL A 132 2.08 -5.01 6.25
N SER A 133 2.24 -3.69 6.19
CA SER A 133 2.16 -2.90 4.96
C SER A 133 3.24 -3.28 3.95
N MET A 134 4.47 -3.45 4.42
CA MET A 134 5.59 -3.91 3.61
C MET A 134 5.29 -5.26 2.94
N GLU A 135 4.84 -6.25 3.72
CA GLU A 135 4.51 -7.59 3.22
C GLU A 135 3.33 -7.54 2.24
N ALA A 136 2.33 -6.70 2.49
CA ALA A 136 1.16 -6.53 1.63
C ALA A 136 1.52 -5.93 0.26
N VAL A 137 2.29 -4.83 0.27
CA VAL A 137 2.73 -4.15 -0.96
C VAL A 137 3.67 -5.07 -1.76
N LEU A 138 4.62 -5.74 -1.10
CA LEU A 138 5.51 -6.71 -1.75
C LEU A 138 4.71 -7.83 -2.42
N TRP A 139 3.76 -8.43 -1.69
CA TRP A 139 2.91 -9.49 -2.22
C TRP A 139 2.11 -9.02 -3.43
N GLY A 140 1.44 -7.87 -3.33
CA GLY A 140 0.55 -7.45 -4.40
C GLY A 140 1.29 -6.95 -5.64
N ILE A 141 2.46 -6.29 -5.49
CA ILE A 141 3.33 -5.99 -6.64
C ILE A 141 3.76 -7.28 -7.32
N ARG A 142 4.23 -8.27 -6.55
CA ARG A 142 4.66 -9.56 -7.09
C ARG A 142 3.54 -10.25 -7.85
N TYR A 143 2.36 -10.34 -7.25
CA TYR A 143 1.24 -11.08 -7.82
C TYR A 143 0.65 -10.35 -9.04
N PHE A 144 0.50 -9.02 -8.97
CA PHE A 144 -0.09 -8.22 -10.03
C PHE A 144 0.86 -7.96 -11.20
N ILE A 145 2.12 -7.64 -10.95
CA ILE A 145 3.08 -7.30 -12.02
C ILE A 145 3.90 -8.53 -12.42
N GLY A 146 4.46 -9.26 -11.46
CA GLY A 146 5.34 -10.39 -11.76
C GLY A 146 4.58 -11.63 -12.25
N GLU A 147 3.53 -12.04 -11.55
CA GLU A 147 2.71 -13.21 -11.90
C GLU A 147 1.58 -12.89 -12.88
N GLU A 148 1.49 -11.64 -13.33
CA GLU A 148 0.52 -11.16 -14.31
C GLU A 148 -0.95 -11.44 -13.94
N ALA A 149 -1.29 -11.49 -12.64
CA ALA A 149 -2.66 -11.70 -12.17
C ALA A 149 -3.64 -10.62 -12.68
N SER A 150 -4.84 -10.99 -13.13
CA SER A 150 -5.89 -10.03 -13.48
C SER A 150 -6.49 -9.39 -12.23
N ILE A 151 -7.15 -8.23 -12.36
CA ILE A 151 -7.90 -7.61 -11.24
C ILE A 151 -8.89 -8.61 -10.62
N GLU A 152 -9.63 -9.35 -11.45
CA GLU A 152 -10.57 -10.38 -10.97
C GLU A 152 -9.87 -11.46 -10.12
N SER A 153 -8.65 -11.86 -10.49
CA SER A 153 -7.87 -12.83 -9.71
C SER A 153 -7.29 -12.22 -8.43
N MET A 154 -7.02 -10.91 -8.43
CA MET A 154 -6.45 -10.21 -7.27
C MET A 154 -7.43 -10.15 -6.10
N GLU A 155 -8.72 -9.95 -6.32
CA GLU A 155 -9.70 -9.83 -5.23
C GLU A 155 -9.76 -11.08 -4.34
N ASP A 156 -9.94 -12.25 -4.96
CA ASP A 156 -9.98 -13.54 -4.25
C ASP A 156 -8.61 -13.92 -3.65
N ALA A 157 -7.53 -13.60 -4.37
CA ALA A 157 -6.19 -13.86 -3.90
C ALA A 157 -5.81 -12.97 -2.71
N TRP A 158 -6.28 -11.72 -2.70
CA TRP A 158 -6.06 -10.77 -1.62
C TRP A 158 -6.74 -11.23 -0.33
N ASP A 159 -8.02 -11.64 -0.40
CA ASP A 159 -8.72 -12.16 0.77
C ASP A 159 -8.02 -13.40 1.34
N ARG A 160 -7.59 -14.32 0.46
CA ARG A 160 -6.82 -15.50 0.85
C ARG A 160 -5.49 -15.13 1.49
N TYR A 161 -4.76 -14.18 0.90
CA TYR A 161 -3.51 -13.67 1.44
C TYR A 161 -3.72 -13.12 2.86
N LEU A 162 -4.77 -12.34 3.11
CA LEU A 162 -5.07 -11.79 4.44
C LEU A 162 -5.36 -12.89 5.47
N ILE A 163 -6.07 -13.95 5.05
CA ILE A 163 -6.34 -15.12 5.90
C ILE A 163 -5.05 -15.86 6.24
N GLU A 164 -4.21 -16.17 5.24
CA GLU A 164 -3.02 -16.99 5.38
C GLU A 164 -1.88 -16.25 6.10
N SER A 165 -1.67 -14.97 5.79
CA SER A 165 -0.62 -14.13 6.41
C SER A 165 -1.01 -13.60 7.78
N GLY A 166 -2.32 -13.46 8.04
CA GLY A 166 -2.84 -12.78 9.22
C GLY A 166 -2.64 -11.26 9.21
N ASN A 167 -2.25 -10.67 8.08
CA ASN A 167 -1.90 -9.25 7.98
C ASN A 167 -3.09 -8.30 8.11
N GLY A 168 -4.32 -8.79 7.98
CA GLY A 168 -5.52 -7.99 8.22
C GLY A 168 -6.79 -8.83 8.35
N PRO A 169 -7.95 -8.17 8.47
CA PRO A 169 -9.23 -8.84 8.52
C PRO A 169 -9.59 -9.34 7.12
N SER A 170 -10.13 -10.57 7.02
CA SER A 170 -10.72 -11.03 5.76
C SER A 170 -11.98 -10.21 5.44
N ARG A 171 -12.47 -10.32 4.21
CA ARG A 171 -13.77 -9.79 3.78
C ARG A 171 -14.89 -10.23 4.72
N ALA A 172 -14.97 -11.53 5.04
CA ALA A 172 -15.99 -12.03 5.96
C ALA A 172 -15.91 -11.40 7.35
N MET A 173 -14.70 -11.20 7.90
CA MET A 173 -14.52 -10.51 9.19
C MET A 173 -14.95 -9.05 9.12
N ARG A 174 -14.67 -8.37 8.00
CA ARG A 174 -15.12 -6.97 7.78
C ARG A 174 -16.63 -6.89 7.69
N ASP A 175 -17.26 -7.78 6.92
CA ASP A 175 -18.71 -7.81 6.74
C ASP A 175 -19.42 -8.05 8.09
N GLU A 176 -18.93 -8.97 8.92
CA GLU A 176 -19.44 -9.22 10.28
C GLU A 176 -19.26 -8.00 11.20
N TRP A 177 -18.11 -7.34 11.14
CA TRP A 177 -17.83 -6.13 11.91
C TRP A 177 -18.76 -4.98 11.52
N TYR A 178 -18.99 -4.76 10.22
CA TYR A 178 -19.92 -3.74 9.73
C TYR A 178 -21.37 -4.03 10.12
N GLN A 179 -21.80 -5.29 10.03
CA GLN A 179 -23.15 -5.69 10.48
C GLN A 179 -23.35 -5.33 11.95
N LYS A 180 -22.38 -5.67 12.80
CA LYS A 180 -22.44 -5.37 14.23
C LYS A 180 -22.49 -3.87 14.51
N TYR A 181 -21.70 -3.06 13.82
CA TYR A 181 -21.71 -1.61 13.97
C TYR A 181 -23.05 -0.98 13.56
N LEU A 182 -23.67 -1.49 12.49
CA LEU A 182 -24.98 -1.00 12.03
C LEU A 182 -26.11 -1.40 12.99
N GLU A 183 -26.03 -2.58 13.61
CA GLU A 183 -26.99 -3.00 14.64
C GLU A 183 -26.84 -2.19 15.94
N GLU A 184 -25.62 -1.80 16.32
CA GLU A 184 -25.36 -0.97 17.50
C GLU A 184 -25.79 0.50 17.30
N ASP A 185 -25.68 1.06 16.09
CA ASP A 185 -26.15 2.42 15.78
C ASP A 185 -27.69 2.54 15.77
N ASP A 186 -28.42 1.47 15.40
CA ASP A 186 -29.90 1.45 15.41
C ASP A 186 -30.46 1.38 16.86
N ASP A 187 -29.74 0.79 17.81
CA ASP A 187 -30.14 0.69 19.22
C ASP A 187 -29.92 2.02 19.99
N ASP A 188 -29.01 2.89 19.54
CA ASP A 188 -28.72 4.21 20.15
C ASP A 188 -29.69 5.32 19.68
N GLU A 189 -30.54 5.09 18.67
CA GLU A 189 -31.60 6.01 18.23
C GLU A 189 -32.96 5.78 18.95
N GLU A 190 -33.08 4.75 19.80
CA GLU A 190 -34.32 4.40 20.53
C GLU A 190 -34.35 4.81 22.02
N GLU A 191 -33.40 5.60 22.55
CA GLU A 191 -33.42 6.13 23.94
C GLU A 191 -33.85 7.61 24.11
#